data_AF-A0A8H7QT68-F1
#
_entry.id   AF-A0A8H7QT68-F1
#
_cell.length_a   1.000
_cell.length_b   1.000
_cell.length_c   1.000
_cell.angle_alpha   90.00
_cell.angle_beta   90.00
_cell.angle_gamma   90.00
#
_symmetry.space_group_name_H-M   'P 1'
#
loop_
_entity.id
_entity.type
_entity.pdbx_description
1 polymer ?
#
loop_
_entity_poly.entity_id
_entity_poly.type
_entity_poly.pdbx_seq_one_letter_code
_entity_poly.pdbx_strand_id
1 'polypeptide(L)'
;METIPTLWETTKQFMADNKELVNYGEDSLLPWISDNNYTDYNGCHFWSNFEIGSLDFFRSERYLKYFNYLDSKGGFFYERWGDAPVHSLAVAMMLKTSEVHFFNDIGYKHNPLMHCPDQPWANKKCSCDDKQNFDWTDWSCLTRYSKIQPDFNWDEALHANMTAPYRI
;
A
#
# COMPACT_ATOMS: atom_id res chain seq x y z
N MET A 1 11.54 10.72 9.57
CA MET A 1 10.14 10.40 9.96
C MET A 1 9.55 11.48 10.87
N GLU A 2 9.69 12.76 10.51
CA GLU A 2 9.33 13.86 11.41
C GLU A 2 7.83 14.04 11.63
N THR A 3 7.00 13.57 10.70
CA THR A 3 5.53 13.74 10.73
C THR A 3 4.80 12.64 11.49
N ILE A 4 5.47 11.52 11.73
CA ILE A 4 4.91 10.31 12.32
C ILE A 4 5.85 9.68 13.38
N PRO A 5 6.54 10.46 14.24
CA PRO A 5 7.57 9.92 15.14
C PRO A 5 7.06 8.82 16.08
N THR A 6 5.78 8.79 16.45
CA THR A 6 5.23 7.72 17.32
C THR A 6 4.20 6.81 16.67
N LEU A 7 3.89 6.99 15.39
CA LEU A 7 2.87 6.18 14.69
C LEU A 7 3.23 4.68 14.71
N TRP A 8 4.49 4.35 14.44
CA TRP A 8 4.92 2.95 14.40
C TRP A 8 4.92 2.29 15.77
N GLU A 9 5.47 2.96 16.79
CA GLU A 9 5.44 2.45 18.16
C GLU A 9 4.01 2.25 18.67
N THR A 10 3.13 3.20 18.36
CA THR A 10 1.70 3.07 18.66
C THR A 10 1.08 1.87 17.94
N THR A 11 1.41 1.67 16.67
CA THR A 11 0.92 0.54 15.87
C THR A 11 1.43 -0.80 16.41
N LYS A 12 2.70 -0.89 16.82
CA LYS A 12 3.24 -2.10 17.45
C LYS A 12 2.53 -2.43 18.76
N GLN A 13 2.20 -1.44 19.58
CA GLN A 13 1.39 -1.65 20.79
C GLN A 13 0.01 -2.23 20.44
N PHE A 14 -0.66 -1.67 19.42
CA PHE A 14 -1.92 -2.22 18.93
C PHE A 14 -1.78 -3.67 18.47
N MET A 15 -0.74 -3.99 17.69
CA MET A 15 -0.47 -5.36 17.22
C MET A 15 -0.24 -6.33 18.39
N ALA A 16 0.48 -5.90 19.42
CA ALA A 16 0.76 -6.71 20.60
C ALA A 16 -0.51 -7.04 21.40
N ASP A 17 -1.43 -6.08 21.49
CA ASP A 17 -2.70 -6.21 22.23
C ASP A 17 -3.81 -6.89 21.41
N ASN A 18 -3.64 -7.02 20.08
CA ASN A 18 -4.67 -7.49 19.14
C ASN A 18 -4.09 -8.48 18.12
N LYS A 19 -3.33 -9.47 18.59
CA LYS A 19 -2.60 -10.43 17.74
C LYS A 19 -3.51 -11.18 16.76
N GLU A 20 -4.78 -11.39 17.13
CA GLU A 20 -5.80 -12.04 16.32
C GLU A 20 -6.20 -11.25 15.06
N LEU A 21 -5.94 -9.93 15.04
CA LEU A 21 -6.26 -9.06 13.92
C LEU A 21 -5.11 -8.91 12.93
N VAL A 22 -3.94 -9.47 13.24
CA VAL A 22 -2.72 -9.30 12.45
C VAL A 22 -2.39 -10.57 11.68
N ASN A 23 -2.20 -10.43 10.38
CA ASN A 23 -1.71 -11.47 9.50
C ASN A 23 -0.18 -11.58 9.60
N TYR A 24 0.29 -12.61 10.31
CA TYR A 24 1.71 -13.00 10.38
C TYR A 24 2.05 -14.17 9.45
N GLY A 25 1.16 -14.55 8.54
CA GLY A 25 1.35 -15.65 7.60
C GLY A 25 2.31 -15.32 6.45
N GLU A 26 2.55 -16.31 5.59
CA GLU A 26 3.40 -16.15 4.39
C GLU A 26 2.80 -15.18 3.36
N ASP A 27 1.49 -14.97 3.41
CA ASP A 27 0.75 -14.01 2.58
C ASP A 27 0.65 -12.60 3.22
N SER A 28 1.47 -12.32 4.24
CA SER A 28 1.50 -11.02 4.92
C SER A 28 2.23 -9.94 4.12
N LEU A 29 1.75 -8.71 4.24
CA LEU A 29 2.39 -7.52 3.70
C LEU A 29 3.34 -6.84 4.71
N LEU A 30 3.42 -7.31 5.96
CA LEU A 30 4.31 -6.73 6.98
C LEU A 30 5.79 -6.66 6.55
N PRO A 31 6.37 -7.64 5.82
CA PRO A 31 7.75 -7.54 5.33
C PRO A 31 8.00 -6.39 4.34
N TRP A 32 6.95 -5.78 3.77
CA TRP A 32 7.10 -4.61 2.89
C TRP A 32 7.31 -3.30 3.68
N ILE A 33 6.68 -3.16 4.84
CA ILE A 33 6.76 -1.95 5.67
C ILE A 33 7.90 -1.99 6.70
N SER A 34 8.54 -3.14 6.92
CA SER A 34 9.63 -3.28 7.89
C SER A 34 10.69 -4.26 7.42
N ASP A 35 11.95 -3.84 7.53
CA ASP A 35 13.12 -4.58 7.03
C ASP A 35 13.77 -5.47 8.11
N ASN A 36 13.37 -5.29 9.37
CA ASN A 36 14.08 -5.83 10.53
C ASN A 36 13.12 -6.50 11.52
N ASN A 37 12.34 -7.45 11.00
CA ASN A 37 11.39 -8.24 11.80
C ASN A 37 10.42 -7.36 12.60
N TYR A 38 9.86 -6.34 11.95
CA TYR A 38 8.88 -5.43 12.53
C TYR A 38 9.44 -4.56 13.67
N THR A 39 10.75 -4.39 13.77
CA THR A 39 11.35 -3.52 14.80
C THR A 39 11.11 -2.05 14.43
N ASP A 40 11.45 -1.67 13.21
CA ASP A 40 11.33 -0.31 12.69
C ASP A 40 10.42 -0.26 11.47
N TYR A 41 9.70 0.85 11.33
CA TYR A 41 8.97 1.19 10.11
C TYR A 41 9.95 1.80 9.11
N ASN A 42 9.99 1.27 7.88
CA ASN A 42 10.87 1.78 6.83
C ASN A 42 10.30 3.01 6.10
N GLY A 43 9.06 3.41 6.42
CA GLY A 43 8.38 4.57 5.84
C GLY A 43 7.53 4.27 4.61
N CYS A 44 7.53 3.02 4.14
CA CYS A 44 6.77 2.64 2.96
C CYS A 44 5.26 2.62 3.19
N HIS A 45 4.56 3.32 2.31
CA HIS A 45 3.10 3.40 2.30
C HIS A 45 2.61 3.53 0.86
N PHE A 46 1.37 3.10 0.63
CA PHE A 46 0.61 3.41 -0.58
C PHE A 46 0.22 4.88 -0.56
N TRP A 47 0.20 5.51 -1.72
CA TRP A 47 -0.04 6.93 -1.83
C TRP A 47 -1.54 7.22 -2.00
N SER A 48 -2.20 7.55 -0.89
CA SER A 48 -3.66 7.53 -0.77
C SER A 48 -4.44 8.53 -1.63
N ASN A 49 -3.77 9.46 -2.33
CA ASN A 49 -4.45 10.31 -3.30
C ASN A 49 -4.99 9.52 -4.50
N PHE A 50 -4.50 8.30 -4.75
CA PHE A 50 -5.12 7.34 -5.65
C PHE A 50 -5.37 6.03 -4.91
N GLU A 51 -6.63 5.72 -4.61
CA GLU A 51 -7.04 4.45 -4.00
C GLU A 51 -8.33 3.95 -4.66
N ILE A 52 -8.33 2.68 -5.03
CA ILE A 52 -9.55 1.92 -5.38
C ILE A 52 -9.62 0.79 -4.35
N GLY A 53 -10.41 0.99 -3.30
CA GLY A 53 -10.49 0.08 -2.16
C GLY A 53 -11.93 -0.30 -1.81
N SER A 54 -12.09 -1.47 -1.20
CA SER A 54 -13.39 -1.90 -0.68
C SER A 54 -13.73 -1.15 0.62
N LEU A 55 -14.86 -0.43 0.63
CA LEU A 55 -15.35 0.21 1.85
C LEU A 55 -15.71 -0.80 2.95
N ASP A 56 -15.95 -2.07 2.61
CA ASP A 56 -16.22 -3.10 3.61
C ASP A 56 -14.99 -3.37 4.48
N PHE A 57 -13.77 -3.22 3.93
CA PHE A 57 -12.55 -3.27 4.73
C PHE A 57 -12.50 -2.10 5.73
N PHE A 58 -12.74 -0.88 5.27
CA PHE A 58 -12.72 0.32 6.13
C PHE A 58 -13.88 0.36 7.15
N ARG A 59 -14.98 -0.34 6.89
CA ARG A 59 -16.10 -0.51 7.82
C ARG A 59 -15.95 -1.72 8.74
N SER A 60 -14.96 -2.58 8.48
CA SER A 60 -14.75 -3.79 9.27
C SER A 60 -14.39 -3.46 10.72
N GLU A 61 -14.79 -4.34 11.63
CA GLU A 61 -14.47 -4.20 13.06
C GLU A 61 -12.96 -4.06 13.29
N ARG A 62 -12.14 -4.84 12.56
CA ARG A 62 -10.67 -4.80 12.67
C ARG A 62 -10.10 -3.43 12.32
N TYR A 63 -10.54 -2.80 11.23
CA TYR A 63 -10.06 -1.48 10.83
C TYR A 63 -10.54 -0.41 11.81
N LEU A 64 -11.83 -0.42 12.17
CA LEU A 64 -12.39 0.56 13.10
C LEU A 64 -11.74 0.47 14.49
N LYS A 65 -11.40 -0.74 14.96
CA LYS A 65 -10.67 -0.93 16.22
C LYS A 65 -9.28 -0.28 16.16
N TYR A 66 -8.57 -0.45 15.05
CA TYR A 66 -7.25 0.18 14.85
C TYR A 66 -7.36 1.71 14.74
N PHE A 67 -8.28 2.22 13.92
CA PHE A 67 -8.50 3.66 13.76
C PHE A 67 -8.87 4.32 15.09
N ASN A 68 -9.82 3.76 15.83
CA ASN A 68 -10.22 4.28 17.16
C ASN A 68 -9.06 4.22 18.16
N TYR A 69 -8.21 3.19 18.10
CA TYR A 69 -7.02 3.12 18.92
C TYR A 69 -6.05 4.27 18.60
N LEU A 70 -5.77 4.53 17.31
CA LEU A 70 -4.93 5.65 16.90
C LEU A 70 -5.52 7.01 17.30
N ASP A 71 -6.82 7.21 17.08
CA ASP A 71 -7.53 8.45 17.43
C ASP A 71 -7.41 8.75 18.94
N SER A 72 -7.52 7.72 19.77
CA SER A 72 -7.33 7.84 21.24
C SER A 72 -5.94 8.31 21.66
N LYS A 73 -4.92 8.15 20.81
CA LYS A 73 -3.54 8.60 21.08
C LYS A 73 -3.28 10.04 20.64
N GLY A 74 -4.17 10.61 19.82
CA GLY A 74 -4.12 12.01 19.40
C GLY A 74 -3.00 12.35 18.41
N GLY A 75 -2.28 11.38 17.85
CA GLY A 75 -1.17 11.61 16.93
C GLY A 75 -1.57 12.31 15.61
N PHE A 76 -2.86 12.28 15.26
CA PHE A 76 -3.40 13.11 14.17
C PHE A 76 -3.25 14.62 14.44
N PHE A 77 -3.27 15.05 15.70
CA PHE A 77 -3.23 16.46 16.10
C PHE A 77 -1.91 16.87 16.77
N TYR A 78 -1.34 15.98 17.58
CA TYR A 78 -0.06 16.22 18.26
C TYR A 78 1.15 15.96 17.35
N GLU A 79 0.96 15.16 16.30
CA GLU A 79 1.90 14.98 15.20
C GLU A 79 1.20 15.35 13.88
N ARG A 80 1.53 14.67 12.78
CA ARG A 80 0.86 14.84 11.50
C ARG A 80 0.67 13.48 10.81
N TRP A 81 -0.02 12.58 11.51
CA TRP A 81 -0.35 11.26 10.97
C TRP A 81 -1.23 11.42 9.74
N GLY A 82 -0.66 11.18 8.57
CA GLY A 82 -1.40 11.17 7.31
C GLY A 82 -2.23 9.90 7.18
N ASP A 83 -3.32 9.98 6.44
CA ASP A 83 -4.15 8.84 6.07
C ASP A 83 -3.35 7.79 5.28
N ALA A 84 -2.45 8.20 4.38
CA ALA A 84 -1.63 7.30 3.57
C ALA A 84 -0.84 6.25 4.40
N PRO A 85 0.01 6.62 5.40
CA PRO A 85 0.65 5.65 6.25
C PRO A 85 -0.34 4.89 7.15
N VAL A 86 -1.43 5.51 7.62
CA VAL A 86 -2.44 4.84 8.46
C VAL A 86 -3.16 3.71 7.70
N HIS A 87 -3.65 3.99 6.49
CA HIS A 87 -4.28 3.00 5.62
C HIS A 87 -3.30 1.88 5.28
N SER A 88 -2.06 2.24 4.94
CA SER A 88 -1.03 1.28 4.55
C SER A 88 -0.64 0.34 5.68
N LEU A 89 -0.50 0.84 6.91
CA LEU A 89 -0.24 0.00 8.08
C LEU A 89 -1.41 -0.94 8.36
N ALA A 90 -2.66 -0.45 8.27
CA ALA A 90 -3.84 -1.30 8.45
C ALA A 90 -3.92 -2.41 7.39
N VAL A 91 -3.73 -2.06 6.11
CA VAL A 91 -3.66 -3.03 5.00
C VAL A 91 -2.53 -4.03 5.24
N ALA A 92 -1.34 -3.55 5.59
CA ALA A 92 -0.18 -4.39 5.77
C ALA A 92 -0.35 -5.41 6.91
N MET A 93 -1.02 -4.99 7.99
CA MET A 93 -1.32 -5.84 9.13
C MET A 93 -2.48 -6.81 8.86
N MET A 94 -3.51 -6.43 8.12
CA MET A 94 -4.80 -7.13 8.17
C MET A 94 -5.15 -7.90 6.89
N LEU A 95 -4.58 -7.52 5.74
CA LEU A 95 -4.88 -8.15 4.45
C LEU A 95 -3.81 -9.15 4.05
N LYS A 96 -4.18 -10.01 3.09
CA LYS A 96 -3.27 -10.88 2.36
C LYS A 96 -2.70 -10.15 1.16
N THR A 97 -1.52 -10.54 0.71
CA THR A 97 -0.90 -10.00 -0.52
C THR A 97 -1.86 -10.10 -1.72
N SER A 98 -2.57 -11.22 -1.87
CA SER A 98 -3.56 -11.43 -2.94
C SER A 98 -4.82 -10.55 -2.85
N GLU A 99 -5.06 -9.88 -1.73
CA GLU A 99 -6.16 -8.93 -1.56
C GLU A 99 -5.75 -7.48 -1.92
N VAL A 100 -4.47 -7.25 -2.25
CA VAL A 100 -3.93 -5.91 -2.56
C VAL A 100 -3.40 -5.90 -3.99
N HIS A 101 -3.95 -5.00 -4.81
CA HIS A 101 -3.64 -4.93 -6.23
C HIS A 101 -2.85 -3.65 -6.56
N PHE A 102 -1.78 -3.80 -7.35
CA PHE A 102 -1.06 -2.68 -7.97
C PHE A 102 -1.49 -2.54 -9.43
N PHE A 103 -2.16 -1.43 -9.73
CA PHE A 103 -2.66 -1.10 -11.07
C PHE A 103 -1.54 -0.66 -12.01
N ASN A 104 -0.72 -1.61 -12.47
CA ASN A 104 0.42 -1.34 -13.34
C ASN A 104 0.03 -0.81 -14.74
N ASP A 105 -1.26 -0.84 -15.08
CA ASP A 105 -1.82 -0.42 -16.36
C ASP A 105 -2.46 0.97 -16.35
N ILE A 106 -2.59 1.62 -15.18
CA ILE A 106 -3.22 2.94 -15.04
C ILE A 106 -2.14 4.03 -14.93
N GLY A 107 -1.87 4.76 -16.02
CA GLY A 107 -1.04 5.96 -15.94
C GLY A 107 -1.66 7.03 -15.03
N TYR A 108 -0.94 7.44 -13.99
CA TYR A 108 -1.44 8.40 -12.99
C TYR A 108 -0.35 9.37 -12.56
N LYS A 109 -0.72 10.64 -12.39
CA LYS A 109 0.17 11.70 -11.90
C LYS A 109 -0.52 12.54 -10.85
N HIS A 110 0.12 12.66 -9.70
CA HIS A 110 -0.17 13.67 -8.70
C HIS A 110 1.14 14.35 -8.37
N ASN A 111 1.23 15.68 -8.54
CA ASN A 111 2.53 16.35 -8.47
C ASN A 111 3.24 16.08 -7.13
N PRO A 112 4.57 15.80 -7.13
CA PRO A 112 5.46 15.72 -8.30
C PRO A 112 5.60 14.32 -8.92
N LEU A 113 4.97 13.29 -8.37
CA LEU A 113 5.23 11.89 -8.71
C LEU A 113 4.29 11.40 -9.83
N MET A 114 4.78 10.46 -10.63
CA MET A 114 4.05 9.87 -11.73
C MET A 114 4.31 8.37 -11.78
N HIS A 115 3.24 7.60 -11.88
CA HIS A 115 3.27 6.22 -12.36
C HIS A 115 2.97 6.23 -13.87
N CYS A 116 3.85 5.64 -14.67
CA CYS A 116 3.66 5.51 -16.11
C CYS A 116 3.91 4.05 -16.53
N PRO A 117 2.90 3.33 -17.02
CA PRO A 117 3.04 1.93 -17.44
C PRO A 117 4.24 1.74 -18.37
N ASP A 118 5.16 0.84 -18.01
CA ASP A 118 6.39 0.57 -18.75
C ASP A 118 6.30 -0.65 -19.67
N GLN A 119 5.26 -1.47 -19.51
CA GLN A 119 5.04 -2.64 -20.34
C GLN A 119 4.67 -2.23 -21.77
N PRO A 120 5.31 -2.78 -22.81
CA PRO A 120 5.09 -2.33 -24.19
C PRO A 120 3.63 -2.36 -24.68
N TRP A 121 2.82 -3.29 -24.16
CA TRP A 121 1.39 -3.40 -24.52
C TRP A 121 0.53 -2.31 -23.86
N ALA A 122 0.88 -1.87 -22.65
CA ALA A 122 0.20 -0.82 -21.92
C ALA A 122 0.69 0.58 -22.36
N ASN A 123 2.01 0.76 -22.42
CA ASN A 123 2.66 2.02 -22.73
C ASN A 123 2.23 2.63 -24.09
N LYS A 124 1.96 1.79 -25.11
CA LYS A 124 1.45 2.22 -26.42
C LYS A 124 0.14 3.02 -26.36
N LYS A 125 -0.60 2.91 -25.26
CA LYS A 125 -1.88 3.62 -25.03
C LYS A 125 -1.72 4.80 -24.05
N CYS A 126 -0.52 5.02 -23.53
CA CYS A 126 -0.23 6.06 -22.55
C CYS A 126 0.20 7.38 -23.23
N SER A 127 0.01 8.49 -22.51
CA SER A 127 0.49 9.82 -22.93
C SER A 127 1.61 10.36 -22.03
N CYS A 128 2.02 9.60 -21.02
CA CYS A 128 3.10 9.95 -20.09
C CYS A 128 4.47 9.57 -20.66
N ASP A 129 5.52 10.22 -20.14
CA ASP A 129 6.92 9.90 -20.42
C ASP A 129 7.40 8.86 -19.41
N ASP A 130 7.66 7.63 -19.87
CA ASP A 130 8.08 6.49 -19.04
C ASP A 130 9.42 6.75 -18.31
N LYS A 131 10.27 7.62 -18.86
CA LYS A 131 11.53 8.05 -18.24
C LYS A 131 11.33 8.88 -16.97
N GLN A 132 10.14 9.42 -16.78
CA GLN A 132 9.76 10.17 -15.58
C GLN A 132 8.95 9.31 -14.59
N ASN A 133 8.88 7.99 -14.80
CA ASN A 133 8.20 7.08 -13.89
C ASN A 133 8.93 7.02 -12.52
N PHE A 134 8.21 7.33 -11.45
CA PHE A 134 8.73 7.34 -10.08
C PHE A 134 8.94 5.93 -9.50
N ASP A 135 8.17 4.96 -9.99
CA ASP A 135 8.10 3.58 -9.54
C ASP A 135 9.45 2.94 -9.21
N TRP A 136 10.43 3.14 -10.09
CA TRP A 136 11.71 2.46 -10.07
C TRP A 136 12.85 3.30 -9.46
N THR A 137 12.51 4.43 -8.83
CA THR A 137 13.48 5.28 -8.13
C THR A 137 13.77 4.75 -6.72
N ASP A 138 14.91 5.13 -6.15
CA ASP A 138 15.32 4.72 -4.79
C ASP A 138 14.36 5.19 -3.68
N TRP A 139 13.58 6.25 -3.96
CA TRP A 139 12.59 6.80 -3.04
C TRP A 139 11.24 6.10 -3.12
N SER A 140 11.01 5.28 -4.14
CA SER A 140 9.79 4.51 -4.29
C SER A 140 9.83 3.24 -3.46
N CYS A 141 8.67 2.86 -2.95
CA CYS A 141 8.48 1.61 -2.23
C CYS A 141 8.11 0.43 -3.13
N LEU A 142 8.01 0.66 -4.44
CA LEU A 142 7.56 -0.35 -5.38
C LEU A 142 8.56 -1.49 -5.53
N THR A 143 9.86 -1.22 -5.55
CA THR A 143 10.91 -2.25 -5.60
C THR A 143 10.88 -3.19 -4.39
N ARG A 144 10.40 -2.70 -3.24
CA ARG A 144 10.20 -3.52 -2.04
C ARG A 144 8.90 -4.31 -2.16
N TYR A 145 7.85 -3.67 -2.64
CA TYR A 145 6.52 -4.25 -2.81
C TYR A 145 6.53 -5.41 -3.83
N SER A 146 7.21 -5.24 -4.97
CA SER A 146 7.30 -6.25 -6.02
C SER A 146 7.98 -7.56 -5.59
N LYS A 147 8.76 -7.54 -4.51
CA LYS A 147 9.39 -8.75 -3.95
C LYS A 147 8.42 -9.61 -3.15
N ILE A 148 7.34 -9.03 -2.64
CA ILE A 148 6.34 -9.73 -1.83
C ILE A 148 5.03 -9.98 -2.58
N GLN A 149 4.84 -9.33 -3.73
CA GLN A 149 3.65 -9.50 -4.54
C GLN A 149 3.87 -10.48 -5.70
N PRO A 150 3.27 -11.69 -5.64
CA PRO A 150 3.46 -12.69 -6.70
C PRO A 150 2.87 -12.22 -8.04
N ASP A 151 1.78 -11.47 -8.02
CA ASP A 151 1.07 -11.02 -9.23
C ASP A 151 1.47 -9.58 -9.65
N PHE A 152 2.66 -9.13 -9.26
CA PHE A 152 3.08 -7.75 -9.47
C PHE A 152 3.16 -7.35 -10.96
N ASN A 153 3.62 -8.25 -11.83
CA ASN A 153 3.73 -8.01 -13.26
C ASN A 153 2.70 -8.82 -14.03
N TRP A 154 1.64 -8.15 -14.50
CA TRP A 154 0.70 -8.74 -15.44
C TRP A 154 1.26 -8.66 -16.86
N ASP A 155 1.47 -9.81 -17.49
CA ASP A 155 1.70 -9.85 -18.93
C ASP A 155 0.40 -9.51 -19.69
N GLU A 156 0.52 -9.24 -21.00
CA GLU A 156 -0.63 -8.85 -21.83
C GLU A 156 -1.75 -9.92 -21.81
N ALA A 157 -1.39 -11.21 -21.74
CA ALA A 157 -2.34 -12.31 -21.73
C ALA A 157 -3.09 -12.39 -20.40
N LEU A 158 -2.38 -12.25 -19.28
CA LEU A 158 -2.97 -12.21 -17.94
C LEU A 158 -3.88 -10.99 -17.79
N HIS A 159 -3.43 -9.81 -18.23
CA HIS A 159 -4.28 -8.61 -18.25
C HIS A 159 -5.53 -8.82 -19.08
N ALA A 160 -5.40 -9.36 -20.30
CA ALA A 160 -6.54 -9.62 -21.17
C ALA A 160 -7.53 -10.59 -20.52
N ASN A 161 -7.05 -11.68 -19.92
CA ASN A 161 -7.90 -12.67 -19.25
C ASN A 161 -8.59 -12.11 -18.00
N MET A 162 -7.86 -11.38 -17.15
CA MET A 162 -8.39 -10.79 -15.92
C MET A 162 -9.42 -9.70 -16.20
N THR A 163 -9.25 -8.94 -17.29
CA THR A 163 -10.13 -7.83 -17.64
C THR A 163 -11.27 -8.22 -18.58
N ALA A 164 -11.15 -9.33 -19.33
CA ALA A 164 -12.16 -9.77 -20.31
C ALA A 164 -13.60 -9.81 -19.77
N PRO A 165 -13.87 -10.30 -18.53
CA PRO A 165 -15.23 -10.31 -18.00
C PRO A 165 -15.85 -8.92 -17.77
N TYR A 166 -15.03 -7.87 -17.74
CA TYR A 166 -15.43 -6.50 -17.38
C TYR A 166 -15.32 -5.50 -18.53
N ARG A 167 -14.87 -5.95 -19.72
CA ARG A 167 -14.82 -5.10 -20.92
C ARG A 167 -16.25 -4.95 -21.47
N ILE A 168 -16.68 -3.69 -21.62
CA ILE A 168 -17.97 -3.28 -22.21
C ILE A 168 -17.87 -3.32 -23.74
#